data_AF-A0A7Y0DDG2-F1
#
_entry.id   AF-A0A7Y0DDG2-F1
#
_cell.length_a   1.000
_cell.length_b   1.000
_cell.length_c   1.000
_cell.angle_alpha   90.00
_cell.angle_beta   90.00
_cell.angle_gamma   90.00
#
_symmetry.space_group_name_H-M   'P 1'
#
loop_
_entity.id
_entity.type
_entity.pdbx_description
1 polymer ?
#
loop_
_entity_poly.entity_id
_entity_poly.type
_entity_poly.pdbx_seq_one_letter_code
_entity_poly.pdbx_strand_id
1 'polypeptide(L)' 'SSLRPGDLVLIPGSDGSLASPGHLGMFIGEGLVIHAPHTGDVVKVVTFKSFTAEGISALRHIG' A
#
# COMPACT_ATOMS: atom_id res chain seq x y z
N SER A 1 -2.67 -3.73 -16.74
CA SER A 1 -2.82 -4.84 -15.77
C SER A 1 -3.72 -4.38 -14.65
N SER A 2 -4.76 -5.14 -14.31
CA SER A 2 -5.60 -4.85 -13.15
C SER A 2 -4.90 -5.29 -11.86
N LEU A 3 -5.18 -4.59 -10.76
CA LEU A 3 -4.73 -4.95 -9.42
C LEU A 3 -5.29 -6.32 -9.04
N ARG A 4 -4.46 -7.22 -8.52
CA ARG A 4 -4.82 -8.58 -8.11
C ARG A 4 -4.41 -8.84 -6.66
N PRO A 5 -5.16 -9.66 -5.91
CA PRO A 5 -4.72 -10.11 -4.59
C PRO A 5 -3.27 -10.61 -4.63
N GLY A 6 -2.43 -10.12 -3.73
CA GLY A 6 -0.99 -10.37 -3.69
C GLY A 6 -0.12 -9.24 -4.27
N ASP A 7 -0.71 -8.27 -4.98
CA ASP A 7 0.04 -7.09 -5.46
C ASP A 7 0.50 -6.22 -4.27
N LEU A 8 1.77 -5.83 -4.29
CA LEU A 8 2.29 -4.81 -3.38
C LEU A 8 1.92 -3.42 -3.89
N VAL A 9 1.38 -2.62 -2.99
CA VAL A 9 1.00 -1.22 -3.20
C VAL A 9 1.99 -0.38 -2.42
N LEU A 10 2.80 0.40 -3.12
CA LEU A 10 3.82 1.27 -2.52
C LEU A 10 3.32 2.71 -2.55
N ILE A 11 3.42 3.39 -1.41
CA ILE A 11 2.96 4.77 -1.22
C ILE A 11 4.12 5.66 -0.76
N PRO A 12 4.00 6.99 -0.93
CA PRO A 12 4.96 7.94 -0.38
C PRO A 12 5.25 7.70 1.11
N GLY A 13 6.48 8.01 1.51
CA GLY A 13 6.84 8.07 2.92
C GLY A 13 6.46 9.41 3.56
N SER A 14 7.00 9.65 4.75
CA SER A 14 6.83 10.92 5.47
C SER A 14 7.40 12.15 4.73
N ASP A 15 8.23 11.95 3.70
CA ASP A 15 8.75 13.00 2.83
C ASP A 15 7.78 13.37 1.69
N GLY A 16 6.67 12.65 1.53
CA GLY A 16 5.65 12.88 0.50
C GLY A 16 6.11 12.59 -0.93
N SER A 17 7.29 11.98 -1.11
CA SER A 17 7.87 11.77 -2.44
C SER A 17 7.32 10.52 -3.11
N LEU A 18 6.66 10.68 -4.26
CA LEU A 18 6.28 9.55 -5.12
C LEU A 18 7.52 8.84 -5.72
N ALA A 19 8.66 9.53 -5.81
CA ALA A 19 9.89 8.96 -6.33
C ALA A 19 10.65 8.09 -5.31
N SER A 20 10.34 8.23 -4.02
CA SER A 20 10.95 7.48 -2.91
C SER A 20 9.87 6.89 -2.02
N PRO A 21 9.34 5.69 -2.34
CA PRO A 21 8.33 5.05 -1.51
C PRO A 21 8.85 4.80 -0.10
N GLY A 22 8.05 5.13 0.91
CA GLY A 22 8.42 4.97 2.32
C GLY A 22 7.55 3.98 3.09
N HIS A 23 6.40 3.57 2.52
CA HIS A 23 5.54 2.57 3.13
C HIS A 23 4.92 1.65 2.07
N LEU A 24 4.56 0.43 2.48
CA LEU A 24 3.92 -0.54 1.60
C LEU A 24 2.82 -1.32 2.30
N GLY A 25 1.91 -1.85 1.49
CA GLY A 25 0.87 -2.78 1.87
C GLY A 25 0.63 -3.80 0.76
N MET A 26 -0.11 -4.84 1.06
CA MET A 26 -0.50 -5.85 0.07
C MET A 26 -1.99 -5.73 -0.22
N PHE A 27 -2.35 -5.59 -1.49
CA PHE A 27 -3.73 -5.66 -1.93
C PHE A 27 -4.24 -7.10 -1.75
N ILE A 28 -5.39 -7.26 -1.12
CA ILE A 28 -5.96 -8.58 -0.79
C ILE A 28 -7.29 -8.86 -1.51
N GLY A 29 -7.68 -7.99 -2.45
CA GLY A 29 -8.97 -8.08 -3.14
C GLY A 29 -9.99 -7.11 -2.58
N GLU A 30 -11.14 -6.99 -3.26
CA GLU A 30 -12.31 -6.23 -2.79
C GLU A 30 -12.06 -4.76 -2.40
N GLY A 31 -11.02 -4.14 -2.97
CA GLY A 31 -10.65 -2.78 -2.59
C GLY A 31 -10.00 -2.67 -1.21
N LEU A 32 -9.38 -3.75 -0.71
CA LEU A 32 -8.76 -3.82 0.62
C LEU A 32 -7.24 -4.03 0.54
N VAL A 33 -6.53 -3.47 1.51
CA VAL A 33 -5.08 -3.57 1.69
C VAL A 33 -4.77 -3.97 3.12
N ILE A 34 -3.88 -4.94 3.31
CA ILE A 34 -3.30 -5.28 4.62
C ILE A 34 -1.92 -4.61 4.77
N HIS A 35 -1.66 -3.99 5.92
CA HIS A 35 -0.38 -3.35 6.21
C HIS A 35 -0.07 -3.32 7.71
N ALA A 36 1.21 -3.07 8.03
CA ALA A 36 1.70 -2.78 9.38
C ALA A 36 2.18 -1.31 9.42
N PRO A 37 1.41 -0.34 9.96
CA PRO A 37 1.66 1.08 9.74
C PRO A 37 2.98 1.60 10.29
N HIS A 38 3.31 1.22 11.53
CA HIS A 38 4.53 1.60 12.21
C HIS A 38 4.73 0.73 13.46
N THR A 39 5.93 0.80 14.04
CA THR A 39 6.25 0.16 15.31
C THR A 39 5.27 0.59 16.40
N GLY A 40 4.80 -0.37 17.21
CA GLY A 40 3.85 -0.13 18.30
C GLY A 40 2.38 -0.15 17.88
N ASP A 41 2.08 -0.28 16.58
CA ASP A 41 0.73 -0.52 16.07
C ASP A 41 0.57 -1.98 15.63
N VAL A 42 -0.68 -2.39 15.38
CA VAL A 42 -1.03 -3.72 14.91
C VAL A 42 -1.19 -3.75 13.39
N VAL A 43 -1.03 -4.95 12.83
CA VAL A 43 -1.42 -5.23 11.44
C VAL A 43 -2.92 -4.97 11.30
N LYS A 44 -3.30 -4.23 10.26
CA LYS A 44 -4.71 -3.93 10.00
C LYS A 44 -5.05 -3.94 8.52
N VAL A 45 -6.34 -4.11 8.25
CA VAL A 45 -6.92 -4.03 6.92
C VAL A 45 -7.60 -2.68 6.76
N VAL A 46 -7.27 -1.98 5.68
CA VAL A 46 -7.84 -0.68 5.33
C VAL A 46 -8.36 -0.71 3.90
N THR A 47 -9.15 0.29 3.52
CA THR A 47 -9.55 0.43 2.12
C THR A 47 -8.35 0.85 1.27
N PHE A 48 -8.29 0.36 0.04
CA PHE A 48 -7.29 0.76 -0.96
C PHE A 48 -7.32 2.28 -1.14
N LYS A 49 -8.52 2.88 -1.20
CA LYS A 49 -8.70 4.33 -1.32
C LYS A 49 -8.06 5.11 -0.18
N SER A 50 -8.24 4.67 1.07
CA SER A 50 -7.62 5.33 2.23
C SER A 50 -6.10 5.11 2.26
N PHE A 51 -5.64 3.92 1.86
CA PHE A 51 -4.22 3.60 1.83
C PHE A 51 -3.45 4.44 0.79
N THR A 52 -4.05 4.69 -0.37
CA THR A 52 -3.43 5.43 -1.48
C THR A 52 -3.85 6.91 -1.53
N ALA A 53 -4.32 7.48 -0.42
CA ALA A 53 -4.85 8.84 -0.39
C ALA A 53 -3.79 9.89 -0.79
N GLU A 54 -2.53 9.63 -0.47
CA GLU A 54 -1.38 10.48 -0.82
C GLU A 54 -0.77 10.15 -2.19
N GLY A 55 -1.39 9.22 -2.93
CA GLY A 55 -0.94 8.75 -4.23
C GLY A 55 -0.34 7.34 -4.19
N ILE A 56 0.12 6.88 -5.35
CA ILE A 56 0.72 5.57 -5.56
C ILE A 56 2.10 5.78 -6.15
N SER A 57 3.14 5.39 -5.43
CA SER A 57 4.53 5.46 -5.90
C SER A 57 4.82 4.32 -6.88
N ALA A 58 4.35 3.10 -6.57
CA ALA A 58 4.49 1.95 -7.45
C ALA A 58 3.47 0.85 -7.14
N LEU A 59 3.19 0.02 -8.15
CA LEU A 59 2.47 -1.24 -8.01
C LEU A 59 3.39 -2.38 -8.44
N ARG A 60 3.53 -3.40 -7.60
CA ARG A 60 4.41 -4.54 -7.87
C ARG A 60 3.64 -5.85 -7.72
N HIS A 61 3.44 -6.55 -8.84
CA HIS A 61 3.00 -7.93 -8.82
C HIS A 61 4.15 -8.84 -8.41
N ILE A 62 3.87 -9.80 -7.52
CA ILE A 62 4.80 -10.85 -7.12
C ILE A 62 4.27 -12.17 -7.68
N GLY A 63 5.08 -12.78 -8.55
CA GLY A 63 4.82 -14.02 -9.27
C GLY A 63 6.08 -14.47 -9.97
#